data_AF-A0A2S7UTC2-F1
#
_entry.id   AF-A0A2S7UTC2-F1
#
_cell.length_a   1.000
_cell.length_b   1.000
_cell.length_c   1.000
_cell.angle_alpha   90.00
_cell.angle_beta   90.00
_cell.angle_gamma   90.00
#
_symmetry.space_group_name_H-M   'P 1'
#
loop_
_entity.id
_entity.type
_entity.pdbx_description
1 polymer ?
#
loop_
_entity_poly.entity_id
_entity_poly.type
_entity_poly.pdbx_seq_one_letter_code
_entity_poly.pdbx_strand_id
1 'polypeptide(L)'
;MLLDTPICDFGWKAPNFTLKNPLGESFSLADNLGENGLLIMFICNHCPYVQRIAERLSQDTALLISEGINVLAIMSNDYRYVAEDSPANMEKFAKQHGFLFPYLVDEDLRVGKAYGAVCTPDFFGFNKHGQLQYRGRLDDTKMNDATNRSPELINAMRQIATTGQGPKEQIPSMGCSIKWSNTL
;
A
#
# COMPACT_ATOMS: atom_id res chain seq x y z
N MET A 1 -3.36 12.56 -13.44
CA MET A 1 -4.80 12.22 -13.47
C MET A 1 -5.22 11.62 -12.14
N LEU A 2 -6.46 11.82 -11.73
CA LEU A 2 -7.10 11.15 -10.58
C LEU A 2 -7.69 9.82 -11.07
N LEU A 3 -7.52 8.74 -10.31
CA LEU A 3 -8.00 7.41 -10.67
C LEU A 3 -8.58 6.70 -9.45
N ASP A 4 -9.54 5.82 -9.72
CA ASP A 4 -10.05 4.84 -8.78
C ASP A 4 -9.39 3.47 -9.03
N THR A 5 -9.18 2.69 -7.97
CA THR A 5 -8.63 1.33 -8.10
C THR A 5 -9.66 0.37 -8.72
N PRO A 6 -9.22 -0.65 -9.47
CA PRO A 6 -10.09 -1.75 -9.88
C PRO A 6 -10.71 -2.46 -8.67
N ILE A 7 -11.85 -3.11 -8.91
CA ILE A 7 -12.47 -4.02 -7.93
C ILE A 7 -11.50 -5.18 -7.65
N CYS A 8 -11.50 -5.67 -6.41
CA CYS A 8 -10.71 -6.81 -5.97
C CYS A 8 -10.93 -8.05 -6.87
N ASP A 9 -9.84 -8.55 -7.45
CA ASP A 9 -9.79 -9.84 -8.14
C ASP A 9 -9.49 -10.95 -7.11
N PHE A 10 -10.53 -11.43 -6.44
CA PHE A 10 -10.40 -12.39 -5.35
C PHE A 10 -9.65 -13.65 -5.80
N GLY A 11 -8.64 -14.05 -5.03
CA GLY A 11 -7.86 -15.24 -5.34
C GLY A 11 -6.66 -14.99 -6.26
N TRP A 12 -6.56 -13.81 -6.86
CA TRP A 12 -5.41 -13.43 -7.68
C TRP A 12 -4.11 -13.56 -6.87
N LYS A 13 -3.14 -14.29 -7.42
CA LYS A 13 -1.87 -14.54 -6.75
C LYS A 13 -0.90 -13.41 -7.04
N ALA A 14 -0.38 -12.81 -5.98
CA ALA A 14 0.63 -11.77 -6.09
C ALA A 14 1.88 -12.27 -6.85
N PRO A 15 2.33 -11.56 -7.91
CA PRO A 15 3.64 -11.77 -8.51
C PRO A 15 4.73 -11.58 -7.46
N ASN A 16 5.71 -12.48 -7.46
CA ASN A 16 6.81 -12.38 -6.52
C ASN A 16 7.71 -11.17 -6.85
N PHE A 17 8.33 -10.59 -5.84
CA PHE A 17 9.30 -9.52 -6.00
C PHE A 17 10.39 -9.59 -4.92
N THR A 18 11.49 -8.91 -5.18
CA THR A 18 12.48 -8.53 -4.16
C THR A 18 12.88 -7.09 -4.45
N LEU A 19 12.59 -6.20 -3.50
CA LEU A 19 12.90 -4.79 -3.60
C LEU A 19 13.74 -4.36 -2.40
N LYS A 20 14.39 -3.20 -2.53
CA LYS A 20 15.18 -2.62 -1.45
C LYS A 20 14.46 -1.41 -0.86
N ASN A 21 14.66 -1.16 0.43
CA ASN A 21 14.36 0.14 1.01
C ASN A 21 15.47 1.16 0.64
N PRO A 22 15.31 2.46 0.95
CA PRO A 22 16.34 3.47 0.71
C PRO A 22 17.70 3.20 1.37
N LEU A 23 17.72 2.41 2.45
CA LEU A 23 18.94 2.00 3.18
C LEU A 23 19.65 0.80 2.53
N GLY A 24 19.08 0.23 1.47
CA GLY A 24 19.63 -0.90 0.73
C GLY A 24 19.27 -2.28 1.30
N GLU A 25 18.48 -2.34 2.37
CA GLU A 25 17.98 -3.58 2.94
C GLU A 25 16.95 -4.22 2.01
N SER A 26 17.05 -5.52 1.78
CA SER A 26 16.23 -6.24 0.80
C SER A 26 15.03 -6.93 1.46
N PHE A 27 13.87 -6.83 0.83
CA PHE A 27 12.62 -7.42 1.27
C PHE A 27 11.94 -8.12 0.10
N SER A 28 11.48 -9.35 0.31
CA SER A 28 10.74 -10.12 -0.69
C SER A 28 9.30 -10.37 -0.26
N LEU A 29 8.42 -10.63 -1.22
CA LEU A 29 7.06 -11.06 -0.89
C LEU A 29 7.06 -12.36 -0.08
N ALA A 30 7.89 -13.33 -0.50
CA ALA A 30 7.94 -14.65 0.11
C ALA A 30 8.33 -14.59 1.61
N ASP A 31 9.31 -13.75 1.96
CA ASP A 31 9.79 -13.64 3.34
C ASP A 31 8.84 -12.84 4.24
N ASN A 32 7.96 -12.02 3.64
CA ASN A 32 7.03 -11.15 4.37
C ASN A 32 5.57 -11.67 4.35
N LEU A 33 5.29 -12.77 3.65
CA LEU A 33 3.97 -13.39 3.70
C LEU A 33 3.82 -14.20 5.00
N GLY A 34 3.13 -13.62 5.99
CA GLY A 34 2.92 -14.25 7.30
C GLY A 34 1.65 -15.09 7.40
N GLU A 35 1.49 -15.80 8.52
CA GLU A 35 0.30 -16.62 8.82
C GLU A 35 -0.99 -15.81 8.91
N ASN A 36 -0.90 -14.53 9.29
CA ASN A 36 -2.05 -13.60 9.33
C ASN A 36 -2.22 -12.81 8.02
N GLY A 37 -1.42 -13.11 7.00
CA GLY A 37 -1.43 -12.42 5.71
C GLY A 37 -0.45 -11.26 5.62
N LEU A 38 -0.60 -10.48 4.54
CA LEU A 38 0.29 -9.39 4.17
C LEU A 38 -0.52 -8.26 3.53
N LEU A 39 -0.29 -7.03 3.99
CA LEU A 39 -0.73 -5.82 3.31
C LEU A 39 0.42 -5.26 2.47
N ILE A 40 0.22 -5.13 1.17
CA ILE A 40 1.10 -4.36 0.28
C ILE A 40 0.37 -3.08 -0.12
N MET A 41 1.06 -1.94 -0.06
CA MET A 41 0.48 -0.65 -0.46
C MET A 41 1.40 0.11 -1.40
N PHE A 42 0.84 0.56 -2.52
CA PHE A 42 1.52 1.49 -3.42
C PHE A 42 1.22 2.90 -2.98
N ILE A 43 2.23 3.60 -2.48
CA ILE A 43 2.12 4.97 -1.97
C ILE A 43 3.22 5.84 -2.58
N CYS A 44 3.17 7.14 -2.30
CA CYS A 44 4.25 8.08 -2.65
C CYS A 44 4.33 9.24 -1.66
N ASN A 45 5.30 10.12 -1.81
CA ASN A 45 5.55 11.21 -0.85
C ASN A 45 4.82 12.49 -1.26
N HIS A 46 4.72 12.76 -2.57
CA HIS A 46 4.20 14.04 -3.08
C HIS A 46 2.67 14.09 -3.23
N CYS A 47 2.00 12.93 -3.31
CA CYS A 47 0.58 12.91 -3.63
C CYS A 47 -0.24 13.49 -2.46
N PRO A 48 -1.10 14.50 -2.70
CA PRO A 48 -1.91 15.10 -1.63
C PRO A 48 -2.88 14.10 -1.00
N TYR A 49 -3.30 13.06 -1.74
CA TYR A 49 -4.15 11.99 -1.21
C TYR A 49 -3.40 11.13 -0.18
N VAL A 50 -2.14 10.80 -0.45
CA VAL A 50 -1.29 10.06 0.50
C VAL A 50 -0.92 10.94 1.69
N GLN A 51 -0.47 12.17 1.46
CA GLN A 51 -0.13 13.11 2.53
C GLN A 51 -1.29 13.31 3.51
N ARG A 52 -2.53 13.43 2.99
CA ARG A 52 -3.74 13.61 3.81
C ARG A 52 -4.05 12.41 4.72
N ILE A 53 -3.67 11.20 4.32
CA ILE A 53 -3.92 10.00 5.11
C ILE A 53 -2.69 9.54 5.89
N ALA A 54 -1.50 10.10 5.67
CA ALA A 54 -0.23 9.53 6.13
C ALA A 54 -0.19 9.27 7.64
N GLU A 55 -0.71 10.19 8.45
CA GLU A 55 -0.79 9.99 9.91
C GLU A 55 -1.73 8.85 10.29
N ARG A 56 -2.93 8.78 9.69
CA ARG A 56 -3.88 7.67 9.92
C ARG A 56 -3.35 6.34 9.39
N LEU A 57 -2.69 6.37 8.23
CA LEU A 57 -2.07 5.20 7.64
C LEU A 57 -1.00 4.63 8.57
N SER A 58 -0.18 5.50 9.17
CA SER A 58 0.82 5.11 10.17
C SER A 58 0.18 4.44 11.38
N GLN A 59 -0.87 5.04 11.94
CA GLN A 59 -1.61 4.48 13.08
C GLN A 59 -2.27 3.13 12.75
N ASP A 60 -2.94 3.04 11.60
CA ASP A 60 -3.66 1.85 11.16
C ASP A 60 -2.71 0.68 10.89
N THR A 61 -1.60 0.95 10.22
CA THR A 61 -0.59 -0.08 9.94
C THR A 61 0.17 -0.49 11.19
N ALA A 62 0.45 0.41 12.13
CA ALA A 62 1.01 0.05 13.43
C ALA A 62 0.10 -0.91 14.20
N LEU A 63 -1.21 -0.68 14.16
CA LEU A 63 -2.21 -1.59 14.76
C LEU A 63 -2.19 -2.96 14.08
N LEU A 64 -2.21 -3.01 12.75
CA LEU A 64 -2.14 -4.27 11.99
C LEU A 64 -0.85 -5.05 12.29
N ILE A 65 0.29 -4.37 12.36
CA ILE A 65 1.59 -4.98 12.72
C ILE A 65 1.53 -5.55 14.13
N SER A 66 0.93 -4.83 15.10
CA SER A 66 0.78 -5.32 16.47
C SER A 66 -0.12 -6.55 16.58
N GLU A 67 -0.98 -6.77 15.59
CA GLU A 67 -1.85 -7.95 15.44
C GLU A 67 -1.22 -9.07 14.60
N GLY A 68 0.06 -8.92 14.23
CA GLY A 68 0.83 -9.93 13.49
C GLY A 68 0.56 -9.94 11.98
N ILE A 69 -0.12 -8.92 11.44
CA ILE A 69 -0.32 -8.77 10.00
C ILE A 69 0.87 -7.97 9.44
N ASN A 70 1.60 -8.57 8.51
CA ASN A 70 2.77 -7.92 7.92
C ASN A 70 2.34 -6.79 6.97
N VAL A 71 3.18 -5.75 6.85
CA VAL A 71 2.90 -4.57 6.02
C VAL A 71 4.15 -4.20 5.23
N LEU A 72 4.00 -3.95 3.92
CA LEU A 72 5.02 -3.41 3.04
C LEU A 72 4.45 -2.23 2.23
N ALA A 73 5.19 -1.14 2.16
CA ALA A 73 4.91 -0.03 1.23
C ALA A 73 5.85 -0.08 0.03
N ILE A 74 5.38 0.32 -1.14
CA ILE A 74 6.17 0.36 -2.37
C ILE A 74 5.98 1.72 -3.06
N MET A 75 7.10 2.37 -3.37
CA MET A 75 7.17 3.55 -4.23
C MET A 75 7.41 3.10 -5.68
N SER A 76 6.38 3.22 -6.53
CA SER A 76 6.45 2.93 -7.97
C SER A 76 6.31 4.19 -8.83
N ASN A 77 6.63 5.36 -8.29
CA ASN A 77 6.75 6.59 -9.09
C ASN A 77 8.18 6.73 -9.61
N ASP A 78 8.34 7.21 -10.83
CA ASP A 78 9.64 7.58 -11.39
C ASP A 78 10.15 8.88 -10.76
N TYR A 79 10.98 8.71 -9.73
CA TYR A 79 11.55 9.83 -8.98
C TYR A 79 12.57 10.67 -9.77
N ARG A 80 12.98 10.24 -10.98
CA ARG A 80 13.79 11.09 -11.88
C ARG A 80 12.95 12.22 -12.47
N TYR A 81 11.64 12.06 -12.52
CA TYR A 81 10.69 13.09 -12.96
C TYR A 81 9.98 13.78 -11.79
N VAL A 82 9.84 13.11 -10.65
CA VAL A 82 9.23 13.66 -9.43
C VAL A 82 10.19 13.52 -8.26
N ALA A 83 11.04 14.53 -8.06
CA ALA A 83 12.16 14.48 -7.11
C ALA A 83 11.72 14.29 -5.64
N GLU A 84 10.50 14.74 -5.30
CA GLU A 84 9.86 14.54 -3.99
C GLU A 84 9.69 13.06 -3.64
N ASP A 85 9.61 12.18 -4.64
CA ASP A 85 9.48 10.73 -4.47
C ASP A 85 10.83 9.99 -4.43
N SER A 86 11.95 10.70 -4.40
CA SER A 86 13.28 10.08 -4.30
C SER A 86 13.48 9.28 -3.01
N PRO A 87 14.36 8.25 -3.00
CA PRO A 87 14.64 7.44 -1.81
C PRO A 87 15.01 8.27 -0.57
N ALA A 88 15.82 9.32 -0.74
CA ALA A 88 16.18 10.21 0.38
C ALA A 88 14.97 10.97 0.96
N ASN A 89 13.97 11.30 0.13
CA ASN A 89 12.73 11.91 0.59
C ASN A 89 11.74 10.87 1.15
N MET A 90 11.80 9.61 0.70
CA MET A 90 11.04 8.51 1.31
C MET A 90 11.44 8.31 2.78
N GLU A 91 12.74 8.35 3.10
CA GLU A 91 13.22 8.27 4.48
C GLU A 91 12.69 9.42 5.34
N LYS A 92 12.74 10.65 4.82
CA LYS A 92 12.22 11.83 5.50
C LYS A 92 10.72 11.72 5.74
N PHE A 93 9.97 11.30 4.73
CA PHE A 93 8.52 11.15 4.80
C PHE A 93 8.12 10.05 5.80
N ALA A 94 8.78 8.89 5.74
CA ALA A 94 8.57 7.79 6.67
C ALA A 94 8.88 8.22 8.11
N LYS A 95 10.00 8.91 8.35
CA LYS A 95 10.36 9.43 9.67
C LYS A 95 9.37 10.49 10.17
N GLN A 96 8.95 11.41 9.31
CA GLN A 96 8.01 12.48 9.64
C GLN A 96 6.66 11.91 10.12
N HIS A 97 6.18 10.83 9.48
CA HIS A 97 4.89 10.22 9.79
C HIS A 97 5.00 8.98 10.70
N GLY A 98 6.21 8.63 11.15
CA GLY A 98 6.44 7.52 12.07
C GLY A 98 6.13 6.14 11.50
N PHE A 99 6.38 5.91 10.21
CA PHE A 99 6.14 4.60 9.59
C PHE A 99 6.98 3.50 10.24
N LEU A 100 6.32 2.42 10.65
CA LEU A 100 6.93 1.25 11.30
C LEU A 100 7.09 0.06 10.35
N PHE A 101 6.78 0.24 9.07
CA PHE A 101 6.85 -0.77 8.03
C PHE A 101 7.97 -0.44 7.02
N PRO A 102 8.53 -1.45 6.32
CA PRO A 102 9.45 -1.20 5.22
C PRO A 102 8.78 -0.42 4.08
N TYR A 103 9.47 0.62 3.61
CA TYR A 103 9.06 1.41 2.45
C TYR A 103 10.08 1.21 1.32
N LEU A 104 9.65 0.47 0.29
CA LEU A 104 10.51 -0.12 -0.73
C LEU A 104 10.51 0.73 -2.01
N VAL A 105 11.63 0.73 -2.72
CA VAL A 105 11.84 1.43 -3.98
C VAL A 105 11.67 0.44 -5.14
N ASP A 106 10.65 0.63 -5.98
CA ASP A 106 10.44 -0.10 -7.22
C ASP A 106 11.12 0.65 -8.38
N GLU A 107 12.46 0.66 -8.39
CA GLU A 107 13.27 1.54 -9.25
C GLU A 107 13.02 1.38 -10.76
N ASP A 108 12.73 0.15 -11.22
CA ASP A 108 12.43 -0.14 -12.63
C ASP A 108 10.92 -0.17 -12.94
N LEU A 109 10.08 0.15 -11.94
CA LEU A 109 8.63 0.24 -11.99
C LEU A 109 7.93 -1.09 -12.35
N ARG A 110 8.65 -2.22 -12.35
CA ARG A 110 8.10 -3.50 -12.81
C ARG A 110 7.12 -4.07 -11.81
N VAL A 111 7.33 -3.88 -10.50
CA VAL A 111 6.44 -4.43 -9.48
C VAL A 111 5.09 -3.73 -9.53
N GLY A 112 5.05 -2.40 -9.58
CA GLY A 112 3.81 -1.63 -9.74
C GLY A 112 3.03 -2.04 -10.99
N LYS A 113 3.73 -2.22 -12.13
CA LYS A 113 3.11 -2.68 -13.38
C LYS A 113 2.58 -4.11 -13.27
N ALA A 114 3.35 -5.04 -12.69
CA ALA A 114 2.95 -6.44 -12.53
C ALA A 114 1.73 -6.61 -11.60
N TYR A 115 1.62 -5.74 -10.58
CA TYR A 115 0.46 -5.70 -9.68
C TYR A 115 -0.76 -5.00 -10.29
N GLY A 116 -0.58 -4.34 -11.45
CA GLY A 116 -1.59 -3.48 -12.02
C GLY A 116 -2.00 -2.37 -11.07
N ALA A 117 -1.07 -1.85 -10.26
CA ALA A 117 -1.30 -0.70 -9.40
C ALA A 117 -1.58 0.51 -10.29
N VAL A 118 -2.59 1.31 -9.96
CA VAL A 118 -3.04 2.41 -10.84
C VAL A 118 -2.86 3.79 -10.23
N CYS A 119 -2.97 3.90 -8.91
CA CYS A 119 -2.91 5.18 -8.20
C CYS A 119 -2.17 5.06 -6.87
N THR A 120 -1.99 6.19 -6.20
CA THR A 120 -1.46 6.28 -4.85
C THR A 120 -2.44 7.04 -3.96
N PRO A 121 -2.92 6.47 -2.84
CA PRO A 121 -2.65 5.10 -2.37
C PRO A 121 -3.44 4.03 -3.14
N ASP A 122 -2.88 2.82 -3.26
CA ASP A 122 -3.56 1.60 -3.75
C ASP A 122 -3.19 0.44 -2.81
N PHE A 123 -4.17 -0.15 -2.14
CA PHE A 123 -3.97 -1.13 -1.07
C PHE A 123 -4.31 -2.55 -1.55
N PHE A 124 -3.44 -3.51 -1.25
CA PHE A 124 -3.61 -4.92 -1.60
C PHE A 124 -3.46 -5.78 -0.34
N GLY A 125 -4.59 -6.30 0.15
CA GLY A 125 -4.63 -7.22 1.29
C GLY A 125 -4.64 -8.67 0.85
N PHE A 126 -3.62 -9.43 1.27
CA PHE A 126 -3.44 -10.84 0.93
C PHE A 126 -3.68 -11.73 2.14
N ASN A 127 -4.30 -12.89 1.91
CA ASN A 127 -4.32 -13.96 2.90
C ASN A 127 -2.96 -14.70 2.96
N LYS A 128 -2.81 -15.63 3.91
CA LYS A 128 -1.58 -16.42 4.09
C LYS A 128 -1.17 -17.30 2.90
N HIS A 129 -2.05 -17.49 1.93
CA HIS A 129 -1.77 -18.21 0.68
C HIS A 129 -1.31 -17.29 -0.45
N GLY A 130 -1.10 -15.99 -0.15
CA GLY A 130 -0.67 -14.99 -1.13
C GLY A 130 -1.78 -14.63 -2.12
N GLN A 131 -3.04 -14.85 -1.76
CA GLN A 131 -4.20 -14.58 -2.60
C GLN A 131 -4.82 -13.24 -2.20
N LEU A 132 -5.09 -12.40 -3.20
CA LEU A 132 -5.72 -11.11 -3.00
C LEU A 132 -7.13 -11.30 -2.44
N GLN A 133 -7.43 -10.57 -1.38
CA GLN A 133 -8.71 -10.57 -0.71
C GLN A 133 -9.25 -9.16 -0.47
N TYR A 134 -8.40 -8.15 -0.54
CA TYR A 134 -8.80 -6.76 -0.40
C TYR A 134 -8.08 -5.85 -1.40
N ARG A 135 -8.85 -5.01 -2.09
CA ARG A 135 -8.38 -3.88 -2.88
C ARG A 135 -9.41 -2.75 -2.83
N GLY A 136 -9.17 -1.79 -1.94
CA GLY A 136 -10.11 -0.71 -1.64
C GLY A 136 -9.44 0.44 -0.91
N ARG A 137 -10.22 1.34 -0.31
CA ARG A 137 -9.77 2.54 0.41
C ARG A 137 -9.31 2.27 1.85
N LEU A 138 -8.53 3.19 2.42
CA LEU A 138 -8.15 3.10 3.83
C LEU A 138 -9.39 3.11 4.76
N ASP A 139 -10.26 4.10 4.55
CA ASP A 139 -11.43 4.40 5.36
C ASP A 139 -12.43 5.28 4.61
N ASP A 140 -13.58 5.57 5.24
CA ASP A 140 -14.65 6.40 4.69
C ASP A 140 -14.59 7.89 5.05
N THR A 141 -13.43 8.36 5.55
CA THR A 141 -13.24 9.73 6.03
C THR A 141 -13.67 10.76 4.98
N LYS A 142 -14.63 11.61 5.36
CA LYS A 142 -15.06 12.75 4.53
C LYS A 142 -14.11 13.93 4.72
N MET A 143 -14.09 14.86 3.76
CA MET A 143 -13.12 15.99 3.75
C MET A 143 -13.07 16.80 5.06
N ASN A 144 -14.14 16.83 5.86
CA ASN A 144 -14.26 17.71 7.03
C ASN A 144 -14.43 16.97 8.38
N ASP A 145 -14.37 15.64 8.42
CA ASP A 145 -14.51 14.89 9.67
C ASP A 145 -13.78 13.54 9.60
N ALA A 146 -12.67 13.45 10.31
CA ALA A 146 -11.88 12.22 10.46
C ALA A 146 -12.14 11.49 11.79
N THR A 147 -13.01 12.02 12.65
CA THR A 147 -13.25 11.48 14.00
C THR A 147 -14.23 10.32 14.02
N ASN A 148 -15.18 10.29 13.09
CA ASN A 148 -16.20 9.25 12.99
C ASN A 148 -16.08 8.46 11.67
N ARG A 149 -14.92 7.83 11.48
CA ARG A 149 -14.62 7.01 10.30
C ARG A 149 -14.84 5.51 10.55
N SER A 150 -15.16 4.78 9.50
CA SER A 150 -15.05 3.32 9.42
C SER A 150 -13.66 2.94 8.88
N PRO A 151 -12.79 2.25 9.67
CA PRO A 151 -11.46 1.83 9.23
C PRO A 151 -11.54 0.56 8.35
N GLU A 152 -12.03 0.72 7.13
CA GLU A 152 -12.33 -0.39 6.20
C GLU A 152 -11.14 -1.29 5.92
N LEU A 153 -9.93 -0.74 5.76
CA LEU A 153 -8.73 -1.53 5.54
C LEU A 153 -8.40 -2.42 6.74
N ILE A 154 -8.47 -1.88 7.96
CA ILE A 154 -8.22 -2.67 9.19
C ILE A 154 -9.25 -3.79 9.30
N ASN A 155 -10.53 -3.46 9.14
CA ASN A 155 -11.62 -4.42 9.24
C ASN A 155 -11.43 -5.56 8.23
N ALA A 156 -11.07 -5.23 6.98
CA ALA A 156 -10.78 -6.21 5.95
C ALA A 156 -9.57 -7.09 6.29
N MET A 157 -8.45 -6.50 6.71
CA MET A 157 -7.24 -7.26 7.04
C MET A 157 -7.44 -8.20 8.24
N ARG A 158 -8.20 -7.78 9.25
CA ARG A 158 -8.61 -8.67 10.37
C ARG A 158 -9.51 -9.80 9.91
N GLN A 159 -10.47 -9.52 9.02
CA GLN A 159 -11.33 -10.56 8.44
C GLN A 159 -10.49 -11.57 7.64
N ILE A 160 -9.52 -11.09 6.86
CA ILE A 160 -8.60 -11.92 6.09
C ILE A 160 -7.74 -12.78 7.01
N ALA A 161 -7.16 -12.22 8.07
CA ALA A 161 -6.34 -12.95 9.02
C ALA A 161 -7.11 -14.09 9.71
N THR A 162 -8.38 -13.83 10.06
CA THR A 162 -9.22 -14.80 10.78
C THR A 162 -9.87 -15.85 9.89
N THR A 163 -10.25 -15.50 8.66
CA THR A 163 -11.06 -16.38 7.79
C THR A 163 -10.39 -16.78 6.48
N GLY A 164 -9.29 -16.11 6.11
CA GLY A 164 -8.66 -16.22 4.79
C GLY A 164 -9.43 -15.52 3.67
N GLN A 165 -10.55 -14.85 3.97
CA GLN A 165 -11.45 -14.21 3.01
C GLN A 165 -11.71 -12.74 3.36
N GLY A 166 -11.71 -11.88 2.35
CA GLY A 166 -12.03 -10.45 2.51
C GLY A 166 -13.53 -10.14 2.38
N PRO A 167 -13.94 -8.90 2.72
CA PRO A 167 -15.31 -8.44 2.53
C PRO A 167 -15.67 -8.45 1.04
N LYS A 168 -16.90 -8.84 0.68
CA LYS A 168 -17.35 -8.93 -0.73
C LYS A 168 -17.59 -7.58 -1.36
N GLU A 169 -18.11 -6.63 -0.58
CA GLU A 169 -18.28 -5.26 -0.99
C GLU A 169 -17.07 -4.45 -0.52
N GLN A 170 -16.42 -3.78 -1.47
CA GLN A 170 -15.21 -2.99 -1.24
C GLN A 170 -15.34 -1.70 -2.03
N ILE A 171 -15.02 -0.58 -1.39
CA ILE A 171 -15.04 0.72 -2.06
C ILE A 171 -13.62 1.00 -2.55
N PRO A 172 -13.43 1.30 -3.85
CA PRO A 172 -12.12 1.61 -4.41
C PRO A 172 -11.36 2.69 -3.65
N SER A 173 -10.03 2.57 -3.62
CA SER A 173 -9.17 3.72 -3.32
C SER A 173 -9.27 4.74 -4.44
N MET A 174 -9.04 6.01 -4.08
CA MET A 174 -8.97 7.11 -5.02
C MET A 174 -7.69 7.90 -4.77
N GLY A 175 -6.95 8.18 -5.83
CA GLY A 175 -5.67 8.86 -5.69
C GLY A 175 -5.06 9.33 -7.01
N CYS A 176 -3.93 10.02 -6.90
CA CYS A 176 -3.18 10.40 -8.09
C CYS A 176 -2.67 9.14 -8.80
N SER A 177 -2.82 9.09 -10.12
CA SER A 177 -2.11 8.14 -10.99
C SER A 177 -0.63 8.02 -10.63
N ILE A 178 -0.14 6.79 -10.64
CA ILE A 178 1.29 6.47 -10.53
C ILE A 178 2.05 7.19 -11.66
N LYS A 179 3.24 7.70 -11.33
CA LYS A 179 4.10 8.47 -12.23
C LYS A 179 5.02 7.52 -12.98
N TRP A 180 4.48 6.90 -14.03
CA TRP A 180 5.26 6.02 -14.89
C TRP A 180 6.34 6.78 -15.65
N SER A 181 7.46 6.11 -15.91
CA SER A 181 8.47 6.60 -16.83
C SER A 181 7.88 6.66 -18.25
N ASN A 182 8.04 7.80 -18.94
CA ASN A 182 7.65 7.96 -20.34
C ASN A 182 8.67 7.39 -21.32
N THR A 183 9.68 6.65 -20.85
CA THR A 183 10.63 6.00 -21.75
C THR A 183 9.95 4.80 -22.41
N LEU A 184 9.53 5.01 -23.66
CA LEU A 184 9.26 3.96 -24.64
C LEU A 184 10.51 3.11 -24.87
#